data_AF-A0A023GIX2-F1
#
_entry.id   AF-A0A023GIX2-F1
#
_cell.length_a   1.000
_cell.length_b   1.000
_cell.length_c   1.000
_cell.angle_alpha   90.00
_cell.angle_beta   90.00
_cell.angle_gamma   90.00
#
_symmetry.space_group_name_H-M   'P 1'
#
loop_
_entity.id
_entity.type
_entity.pdbx_description
1 polymer ?
#
loop_
_entity_poly.entity_id
_entity_poly.type
_entity_poly.pdbx_seq_one_letter_code
_entity_poly.pdbx_strand_id
1 'polypeptide(L)'
;MDYNTAQSPIHTSLIGCVKALMNNSNGRAHVLAHPTAINTIAQSLSTENIKTKIAVLEILGAMCLVPGGHRKVLEAMLHFQKHAYERTRFQTVLNDLDRSTGVYRDEVNLKTAIMSFVNAILNYGPGQEHLEFRLHLRYEFLMLGIQPIIEKLRAHENATLDRHLDIFDMVRIEDEKELARKFDMAHVDTKSCTAMVEAIKKKLSMTPAYPHFLSLLHHALLIPYIGGSAEHWILFDRIIQQIVVQGENGENYDLAPIEINVKKILKELATEEELRIAKENAERFEKENIDLATQIVKKEQELEQSVQEKEDLQTALAKTKDKLERETVSHLEDKQKIEELEYRIREMTQ
;
A
#
# COMPACT_ATOMS: atom_id res chain seq x y z
N MET A 1 15.84 38.43 -14.56
CA MET A 1 15.09 39.67 -14.78
C MET A 1 15.46 40.63 -13.67
N ASP A 2 15.79 41.88 -13.97
CA ASP A 2 16.05 42.87 -12.91
C ASP A 2 14.75 43.24 -12.17
N TYR A 3 14.88 43.78 -10.97
CA TYR A 3 13.73 44.10 -10.11
C TYR A 3 12.73 45.04 -10.80
N ASN A 4 13.22 46.09 -11.48
CA ASN A 4 12.34 47.08 -12.11
C ASN A 4 11.51 46.44 -13.22
N THR A 5 12.13 45.62 -14.07
CA THR A 5 11.41 44.87 -15.10
C THR A 5 10.40 43.90 -14.49
N ALA A 6 10.75 43.18 -13.41
CA ALA A 6 9.87 42.23 -12.74
C ALA A 6 8.62 42.86 -12.11
N GLN A 7 8.71 44.13 -11.69
CA GLN A 7 7.57 44.90 -11.15
C GLN A 7 6.85 45.74 -12.22
N SER A 8 7.38 45.81 -13.43
CA SER A 8 6.90 46.70 -14.48
C SER A 8 5.59 46.22 -15.14
N PRO A 9 4.81 47.13 -15.74
CA PRO A 9 3.68 46.79 -16.59
C PRO A 9 4.05 45.88 -17.78
N ILE A 10 5.30 45.94 -18.26
CA ILE A 10 5.77 45.09 -19.37
C ILE A 10 5.68 43.61 -18.96
N HIS A 11 6.07 43.26 -17.74
CA HIS A 11 5.97 41.89 -17.24
C HIS A 11 4.50 41.43 -17.20
N THR A 12 3.59 42.28 -16.70
CA THR A 12 2.15 42.00 -16.70
C THR A 12 1.61 41.79 -18.11
N SER A 13 1.99 42.65 -19.07
CA SER A 13 1.59 42.52 -20.46
C SER A 13 2.10 41.23 -21.10
N LEU A 14 3.34 40.82 -20.80
CA LEU A 14 3.90 39.56 -21.29
C LEU A 14 3.13 38.34 -20.78
N ILE A 15 2.79 38.30 -19.48
CA ILE A 15 1.93 37.24 -18.93
C ILE A 15 0.54 37.29 -19.58
N GLY A 16 0.00 38.48 -19.84
CA GLY A 16 -1.24 38.65 -20.60
C GLY A 16 -1.17 38.07 -22.01
N CYS A 17 -0.07 38.27 -22.73
CA CYS A 17 0.16 37.67 -24.05
C CYS A 17 0.21 36.14 -23.96
N VAL A 18 0.88 35.57 -22.96
CA VAL A 18 0.89 34.11 -22.72
C VAL A 18 -0.51 33.60 -22.43
N LYS A 19 -1.27 34.29 -21.57
CA LYS A 19 -2.67 33.94 -21.28
C LYS A 19 -3.52 33.93 -22.56
N ALA A 20 -3.38 34.94 -23.41
CA ALA A 20 -4.07 35.01 -24.69
C ALA A 20 -3.66 33.87 -25.64
N LEU A 21 -2.38 33.54 -25.71
CA LEU A 21 -1.86 32.42 -26.49
C LEU A 21 -2.46 31.07 -26.03
N MET A 22 -2.57 30.87 -24.71
CA MET A 22 -3.12 29.65 -24.11
C MET A 22 -4.64 29.51 -24.24
N ASN A 23 -5.32 30.61 -24.59
CA ASN A 23 -6.75 30.60 -24.92
C ASN A 23 -7.05 30.01 -26.32
N ASN A 24 -6.07 29.37 -26.93
CA ASN A 24 -6.16 28.59 -28.16
C ASN A 24 -5.59 27.18 -27.93
N SER A 25 -6.21 26.14 -28.50
CA SER A 25 -5.77 24.75 -28.33
C SER A 25 -4.33 24.53 -28.78
N ASN A 26 -3.95 25.06 -29.95
CA ASN A 26 -2.59 24.95 -30.47
C ASN A 26 -1.58 25.70 -29.60
N GLY A 27 -1.89 26.94 -29.22
CA GLY A 27 -1.03 27.74 -28.35
C GLY A 27 -0.81 27.08 -27.00
N ARG A 28 -1.87 26.54 -26.40
CA ARG A 28 -1.79 25.75 -25.16
C ARG A 28 -0.93 24.50 -25.30
N ALA A 29 -1.08 23.74 -26.39
CA ALA A 29 -0.29 22.55 -26.65
C ALA A 29 1.21 22.89 -26.78
N HIS A 30 1.55 23.98 -27.48
CA HIS A 30 2.94 24.44 -27.59
C HIS A 30 3.52 24.91 -26.24
N VAL A 31 2.74 25.63 -25.43
CA VAL A 31 3.18 26.04 -24.09
C VAL A 31 3.42 24.83 -23.17
N LEU A 32 2.53 23.82 -23.22
CA LEU A 32 2.71 22.57 -22.47
C LEU A 32 3.92 21.75 -22.92
N ALA A 33 4.19 21.72 -24.22
CA ALA A 33 5.34 21.01 -24.79
C ALA A 33 6.67 21.73 -24.53
N HIS A 34 6.65 23.05 -24.29
CA HIS A 34 7.86 23.82 -24.07
C HIS A 34 8.51 23.48 -22.71
N PRO A 35 9.79 23.06 -22.67
CA PRO A 35 10.40 22.46 -21.47
C PRO A 35 10.35 23.32 -20.20
N THR A 36 10.44 24.63 -20.35
CA THR A 36 10.56 25.58 -19.22
C THR A 36 9.41 26.57 -19.12
N ALA A 37 8.39 26.50 -19.98
CA ALA A 37 7.39 27.57 -20.06
C ALA A 37 6.57 27.69 -18.77
N ILE A 38 6.02 26.57 -18.27
CA ILE A 38 5.24 26.57 -17.03
C ILE A 38 6.10 26.96 -15.82
N ASN A 39 7.35 26.49 -15.76
CA ASN A 39 8.30 26.88 -14.71
C ASN A 39 8.58 28.39 -14.73
N THR A 40 8.71 28.99 -15.91
CA THR A 40 8.95 30.43 -16.08
C THR A 40 7.71 31.24 -15.69
N ILE A 41 6.52 30.77 -16.04
CA ILE A 41 5.25 31.37 -15.63
C ILE A 41 5.12 31.35 -14.10
N ALA A 42 5.45 30.22 -13.44
CA ALA A 42 5.38 30.12 -11.99
C ALA A 42 6.38 31.05 -11.28
N GLN A 43 7.59 31.27 -11.82
CA GLN A 43 8.55 32.25 -11.28
C GLN A 43 7.98 33.66 -11.17
N SER A 44 7.05 34.03 -12.06
CA SER A 44 6.38 35.33 -12.01
C SER A 44 5.54 35.55 -10.76
N LEU A 45 5.28 34.53 -9.93
CA LEU A 45 4.65 34.69 -8.60
C LEU A 45 5.52 35.52 -7.63
N SER A 46 6.84 35.62 -7.84
CA SER A 46 7.76 36.43 -7.01
C SER A 46 7.61 37.95 -7.20
N THR A 47 6.82 38.40 -8.18
CA THR A 47 6.51 39.84 -8.34
C THR A 47 5.61 40.34 -7.20
N GLU A 48 5.65 41.64 -6.89
CA GLU A 48 4.70 42.29 -5.98
C GLU A 48 3.46 42.80 -6.71
N ASN A 49 3.50 42.82 -8.05
CA ASN A 49 2.41 43.27 -8.87
C ASN A 49 1.22 42.29 -8.84
N ILE A 50 0.15 42.69 -8.16
CA ILE A 50 -1.05 41.87 -7.93
C ILE A 50 -1.68 41.38 -9.23
N LYS A 51 -1.76 42.24 -10.26
CA LYS A 51 -2.36 41.86 -11.55
C LYS A 51 -1.56 40.76 -12.24
N THR A 52 -0.23 40.81 -12.14
CA THR A 52 0.64 39.75 -12.66
C THR A 52 0.43 38.45 -11.90
N LYS A 53 0.41 38.49 -10.54
CA LYS A 53 0.14 37.30 -9.72
C LYS A 53 -1.22 36.65 -10.08
N ILE A 54 -2.28 37.45 -10.21
CA ILE A 54 -3.61 36.96 -10.61
C ILE A 54 -3.53 36.25 -11.96
N ALA A 55 -2.93 36.88 -12.98
CA ALA A 55 -2.84 36.28 -14.31
C ALA A 55 -2.04 34.97 -14.31
N VAL A 56 -0.98 34.88 -13.51
CA VAL A 56 -0.21 33.64 -13.33
C VAL A 56 -1.06 32.55 -12.68
N LEU A 57 -1.77 32.85 -11.59
CA LEU A 57 -2.62 31.89 -10.89
C LEU A 57 -3.77 31.40 -11.76
N GLU A 58 -4.37 32.26 -12.58
CA GLU A 58 -5.39 31.86 -13.55
C GLU A 58 -4.84 30.91 -14.62
N ILE A 59 -3.62 31.17 -15.12
CA ILE A 59 -2.94 30.27 -16.06
C ILE A 59 -2.68 28.91 -15.42
N LEU A 60 -2.07 28.89 -14.23
CA LEU A 60 -1.73 27.65 -13.53
C LEU A 60 -2.99 26.87 -13.13
N GLY A 61 -4.03 27.56 -12.67
CA GLY A 61 -5.33 26.96 -12.36
C GLY A 61 -5.97 26.31 -13.59
N ALA A 62 -6.02 27.02 -14.72
CA ALA A 62 -6.53 26.47 -15.99
C ALA A 62 -5.70 25.28 -16.48
N MET A 63 -4.40 25.24 -16.19
CA MET A 63 -3.53 24.12 -16.56
C MET A 63 -3.80 22.85 -15.77
N CYS A 64 -4.33 22.94 -14.55
CA CYS A 64 -4.76 21.76 -13.80
C CYS A 64 -5.92 21.01 -14.48
N LEU A 65 -6.71 21.67 -15.33
CA LEU A 65 -7.88 21.09 -15.99
C LEU A 65 -7.56 20.32 -17.28
N VAL A 66 -6.32 20.40 -17.79
CA VAL A 66 -5.99 19.81 -19.09
C VAL A 66 -5.10 18.58 -18.95
N PRO A 67 -5.19 17.61 -19.88
CA PRO A 67 -4.39 16.39 -19.81
C PRO A 67 -2.89 16.67 -19.71
N GLY A 68 -2.23 16.10 -18.70
CA GLY A 68 -0.81 16.29 -18.41
C GLY A 68 -0.41 17.65 -17.83
N GLY A 69 -1.32 18.64 -17.83
CA GLY A 69 -1.06 19.99 -17.33
C GLY A 69 -0.95 20.05 -15.81
N HIS A 70 -1.78 19.29 -15.09
CA HIS A 70 -1.76 19.23 -13.63
C HIS A 70 -0.38 18.82 -13.06
N ARG A 71 0.21 17.74 -13.58
CA ARG A 71 1.57 17.33 -13.20
C ARG A 71 2.60 18.42 -13.51
N LYS A 72 2.49 19.10 -14.65
CA LYS A 72 3.38 20.22 -15.03
C LYS A 72 3.26 21.39 -14.05
N VAL A 73 2.07 21.66 -13.53
CA VAL A 73 1.86 22.68 -12.49
C VAL A 73 2.55 22.29 -11.19
N LEU A 74 2.40 21.05 -10.73
CA LEU A 74 3.12 20.56 -9.53
C LEU A 74 4.65 20.66 -9.71
N GLU A 75 5.17 20.32 -10.90
CA GLU A 75 6.59 20.45 -11.26
C GLU A 75 7.04 21.91 -11.18
N ALA A 76 6.23 22.82 -11.73
CA ALA A 76 6.50 24.24 -11.71
C ALA A 76 6.46 24.84 -10.30
N MET A 77 5.59 24.35 -9.41
CA MET A 77 5.56 24.80 -8.02
C MET A 77 6.77 24.30 -7.21
N LEU A 78 7.25 23.07 -7.45
CA LEU A 78 8.54 22.62 -6.87
C LEU A 78 9.72 23.41 -7.44
N HIS A 79 9.68 23.74 -8.73
CA HIS A 79 10.69 24.61 -9.33
C HIS A 79 10.65 26.01 -8.67
N PHE A 80 9.45 26.57 -8.51
CA PHE A 80 9.23 27.86 -7.86
C PHE A 80 9.75 27.86 -6.42
N GLN A 81 9.50 26.79 -5.67
CA GLN A 81 10.03 26.62 -4.32
C GLN A 81 11.55 26.89 -4.26
N LYS A 82 12.31 26.26 -5.16
CA LYS A 82 13.78 26.44 -5.23
C LYS A 82 14.14 27.86 -5.66
N HIS A 83 13.41 28.41 -6.63
CA HIS A 83 13.64 29.75 -7.15
C HIS A 83 13.43 30.85 -6.12
N ALA A 84 12.34 30.75 -5.35
CA ALA A 84 11.95 31.71 -4.31
C ALA A 84 12.56 31.39 -2.93
N TYR A 85 13.42 30.36 -2.84
CA TYR A 85 14.06 29.90 -1.61
C TYR A 85 13.05 29.57 -0.49
N GLU A 86 11.91 28.99 -0.86
CA GLU A 86 10.85 28.65 0.07
C GLU A 86 11.03 27.27 0.69
N ARG A 87 10.59 27.14 1.94
CA ARG A 87 10.64 25.84 2.63
C ARG A 87 9.72 24.80 1.99
N THR A 88 8.57 25.21 1.47
CA THR A 88 7.58 24.35 0.81
C THR A 88 7.00 25.05 -0.42
N ARG A 89 6.50 24.27 -1.40
CA ARG A 89 6.10 24.75 -2.73
C ARG A 89 4.89 25.67 -2.81
N PHE A 90 4.14 25.84 -1.73
CA PHE A 90 2.94 26.68 -1.70
C PHE A 90 3.06 27.86 -0.72
N GLN A 91 4.25 28.12 -0.17
CA GLN A 91 4.42 29.13 0.88
C GLN A 91 4.06 30.55 0.39
N THR A 92 4.57 31.03 -0.75
CA THR A 92 4.23 32.36 -1.28
C THR A 92 2.73 32.47 -1.53
N VAL A 93 2.12 31.44 -2.10
CA VAL A 93 0.68 31.43 -2.41
C VAL A 93 -0.15 31.64 -1.15
N LEU A 94 0.23 31.02 -0.04
CA LEU A 94 -0.49 31.12 1.23
C LEU A 94 -0.17 32.44 1.96
N ASN A 95 1.07 32.92 1.85
CA ASN A 95 1.45 34.24 2.35
C ASN A 95 0.64 35.35 1.67
N ASP A 96 0.50 35.28 0.33
CA ASP A 96 -0.34 36.21 -0.43
C ASP A 96 -1.83 36.07 -0.11
N LEU A 97 -2.28 34.88 0.31
CA LEU A 97 -3.66 34.65 0.74
C LEU A 97 -3.98 35.32 2.08
N ASP A 98 -3.05 35.33 3.05
CA ASP A 98 -3.26 35.96 4.38
C ASP A 98 -2.96 37.47 4.36
N ARG A 99 -1.95 37.88 3.60
CA ARG A 99 -1.50 39.27 3.44
C ARG A 99 -2.64 40.23 3.07
N SER A 100 -2.61 41.43 3.66
CA SER A 100 -3.38 42.57 3.16
C SER A 100 -2.55 43.34 2.13
N THR A 101 -3.22 43.80 1.07
CA THR A 101 -2.58 44.62 0.03
C THR A 101 -2.88 46.11 0.17
N GLY A 102 -3.74 46.49 1.12
CA GLY A 102 -4.18 47.86 1.36
C GLY A 102 -5.24 48.37 0.37
N VAL A 103 -5.52 47.65 -0.72
CA VAL A 103 -6.56 47.99 -1.70
C VAL A 103 -7.57 46.84 -1.78
N TYR A 104 -8.76 47.04 -1.20
CA TYR A 104 -9.78 45.98 -1.06
C TYR A 104 -10.09 45.25 -2.39
N ARG A 105 -10.25 45.98 -3.50
CA ARG A 105 -10.57 45.36 -4.80
C ARG A 105 -9.46 44.42 -5.28
N ASP A 106 -8.20 44.86 -5.22
CA ASP A 106 -7.07 44.05 -5.66
C ASP A 106 -6.82 42.88 -4.71
N GLU A 107 -7.02 43.12 -3.41
CA GLU A 107 -6.96 42.10 -2.36
C GLU A 107 -7.95 40.96 -2.60
N VAL A 108 -9.23 41.28 -2.77
CA VAL A 108 -10.28 40.27 -3.01
C VAL A 108 -10.01 39.51 -4.30
N ASN A 109 -9.65 40.20 -5.40
CA ASN A 109 -9.37 39.52 -6.66
C ASN A 109 -8.19 38.55 -6.56
N LEU A 110 -7.11 38.92 -5.84
CA LEU A 110 -5.97 38.04 -5.61
C LEU A 110 -6.37 36.82 -4.77
N LYS A 111 -7.08 37.04 -3.65
CA LYS A 111 -7.56 35.96 -2.76
C LYS A 111 -8.50 35.01 -3.51
N THR A 112 -9.39 35.52 -4.37
CA THR A 112 -10.25 34.71 -5.24
C THR A 112 -9.42 33.90 -6.23
N ALA A 113 -8.43 34.49 -6.89
CA ALA A 113 -7.56 33.79 -7.83
C ALA A 113 -6.76 32.67 -7.14
N ILE A 114 -6.24 32.92 -5.93
CA ILE A 114 -5.54 31.93 -5.12
C ILE A 114 -6.48 30.78 -4.74
N MET A 115 -7.67 31.07 -4.19
CA MET A 115 -8.62 30.01 -3.81
C MET A 115 -9.12 29.22 -5.02
N SER A 116 -9.27 29.87 -6.18
CA SER A 116 -9.56 29.19 -7.44
C SER A 116 -8.43 28.23 -7.84
N PHE A 117 -7.17 28.68 -7.76
CA PHE A 117 -6.00 27.84 -8.01
C PHE A 117 -5.89 26.66 -7.03
N VAL A 118 -6.09 26.89 -5.72
CA VAL A 118 -6.06 25.85 -4.69
C VAL A 118 -7.14 24.79 -4.97
N ASN A 119 -8.36 25.20 -5.28
CA ASN A 119 -9.42 24.27 -5.68
C ASN A 119 -9.06 23.53 -6.99
N ALA A 120 -8.44 24.22 -7.95
CA ALA A 120 -8.04 23.62 -9.21
C ALA A 120 -6.96 22.53 -9.03
N ILE A 121 -5.94 22.79 -8.21
CA ILE A 121 -4.86 21.82 -8.00
C ILE A 121 -5.28 20.63 -7.13
N LEU A 122 -6.25 20.82 -6.22
CA LEU A 122 -6.79 19.75 -5.39
C LEU A 122 -7.80 18.86 -6.11
N ASN A 123 -8.71 19.44 -6.89
CA ASN A 123 -9.91 18.73 -7.37
C ASN A 123 -9.81 18.25 -8.83
N TYR A 124 -8.76 18.62 -9.57
CA TYR A 124 -8.54 18.17 -10.95
C TYR A 124 -7.30 17.28 -11.06
N GLY A 125 -7.06 16.73 -12.25
CA GLY A 125 -6.01 15.74 -12.47
C GLY A 125 -6.27 14.49 -11.61
N PRO A 126 -5.23 13.94 -10.95
CA PRO A 126 -5.41 12.79 -10.04
C PRO A 126 -6.43 13.02 -8.92
N GLY A 127 -6.67 14.28 -8.53
CA GLY A 127 -7.65 14.63 -7.50
C GLY A 127 -9.09 14.31 -7.86
N GLN A 128 -9.42 14.10 -9.14
CA GLN A 128 -10.79 13.73 -9.55
C GLN A 128 -11.17 12.34 -9.06
N GLU A 129 -10.21 11.41 -9.03
CA GLU A 129 -10.47 9.99 -8.84
C GLU A 129 -9.84 9.46 -7.54
N HIS A 130 -8.77 10.08 -7.04
CA HIS A 130 -7.98 9.54 -5.93
C HIS A 130 -8.11 10.38 -4.65
N LEU A 131 -8.82 9.84 -3.64
CA LEU A 131 -8.95 10.45 -2.32
C LEU A 131 -7.57 10.68 -1.67
N GLU A 132 -6.70 9.69 -1.72
CA GLU A 132 -5.37 9.71 -1.12
C GLU A 132 -4.54 10.88 -1.65
N PHE A 133 -4.62 11.16 -2.95
CA PHE A 133 -3.97 12.31 -3.58
C PHE A 133 -4.55 13.63 -3.04
N ARG A 134 -5.89 13.76 -2.96
CA ARG A 134 -6.54 14.97 -2.42
C ARG A 134 -6.16 15.21 -0.96
N LEU A 135 -6.17 14.17 -0.12
CA LEU A 135 -5.80 14.25 1.29
C LEU A 135 -4.33 14.65 1.46
N HIS A 136 -3.42 14.03 0.71
CA HIS A 136 -1.99 14.36 0.70
C HIS A 136 -1.75 15.83 0.34
N LEU A 137 -2.28 16.28 -0.79
CA LEU A 137 -2.04 17.64 -1.25
C LEU A 137 -2.73 18.68 -0.35
N ARG A 138 -3.94 18.38 0.16
CA ARG A 138 -4.63 19.25 1.11
C ARG A 138 -3.87 19.37 2.43
N TYR A 139 -3.22 18.31 2.87
CA TYR A 139 -2.40 18.34 4.08
C TYR A 139 -1.28 19.39 3.99
N GLU A 140 -0.65 19.58 2.82
CA GLU A 140 0.34 20.66 2.63
C GLU A 140 -0.25 22.05 2.91
N PHE A 141 -1.47 22.32 2.42
CA PHE A 141 -2.17 23.59 2.68
C PHE A 141 -2.59 23.75 4.14
N LEU A 142 -3.05 22.68 4.78
CA LEU A 142 -3.41 22.68 6.20
C LEU A 142 -2.20 22.95 7.08
N MET A 143 -1.05 22.35 6.78
CA MET A 143 0.20 22.59 7.50
C MET A 143 0.76 24.00 7.32
N LEU A 144 0.41 24.66 6.20
CA LEU A 144 0.67 26.08 5.99
C LEU A 144 -0.34 27.02 6.67
N GLY A 145 -1.33 26.47 7.38
CA GLY A 145 -2.29 27.27 8.15
C GLY A 145 -3.42 27.88 7.32
N ILE A 146 -3.83 27.23 6.22
CA ILE A 146 -4.92 27.75 5.36
C ILE A 146 -6.26 27.93 6.10
N GLN A 147 -6.55 27.09 7.10
CA GLN A 147 -7.87 27.08 7.75
C GLN A 147 -8.19 28.38 8.52
N PRO A 148 -7.32 28.88 9.42
CA PRO A 148 -7.51 30.21 10.01
C PRO A 148 -7.58 31.35 8.98
N ILE A 149 -6.88 31.22 7.85
CA ILE A 149 -6.93 32.23 6.79
C ILE A 149 -8.33 32.24 6.16
N ILE A 150 -8.86 31.07 5.78
CA ILE A 150 -10.22 30.92 5.23
C ILE A 150 -11.26 31.54 6.16
N GLU A 151 -11.17 31.31 7.47
CA GLU A 151 -12.08 31.91 8.45
C GLU A 151 -12.05 33.44 8.43
N LYS A 152 -10.86 34.06 8.31
CA LYS A 152 -10.73 35.52 8.14
C LYS A 152 -11.33 35.99 6.81
N LEU A 153 -11.15 35.22 5.73
CA LEU A 153 -11.60 35.59 4.38
C LEU A 153 -13.13 35.66 4.25
N ARG A 154 -13.87 34.94 5.09
CA ARG A 154 -15.35 35.02 5.15
C ARG A 154 -15.84 36.42 5.53
N ALA A 155 -15.02 37.23 6.19
CA ALA A 155 -15.37 38.60 6.55
C ALA A 155 -15.28 39.59 5.36
N HIS A 156 -14.74 39.17 4.19
CA HIS A 156 -14.61 40.04 3.02
C HIS A 156 -15.95 40.25 2.26
N GLU A 157 -17.01 39.52 2.61
CA GLU A 157 -18.37 39.65 2.03
C GLU A 157 -18.39 39.63 0.48
N ASN A 158 -17.60 38.75 -0.13
CA ASN A 158 -17.52 38.62 -1.58
C ASN A 158 -18.06 37.27 -2.06
N ALA A 159 -19.21 37.30 -2.72
CA ALA A 159 -19.90 36.08 -3.18
C ALA A 159 -19.07 35.16 -4.09
N THR A 160 -18.11 35.70 -4.86
CA THR A 160 -17.25 34.88 -5.73
C THR A 160 -16.16 34.19 -4.92
N LEU A 161 -15.51 34.93 -4.00
CA LEU A 161 -14.57 34.36 -3.05
C LEU A 161 -15.26 33.30 -2.18
N ASP A 162 -16.41 33.63 -1.60
CA ASP A 162 -17.18 32.74 -0.72
C ASP A 162 -17.51 31.41 -1.41
N ARG A 163 -17.88 31.45 -2.69
CA ARG A 163 -18.10 30.22 -3.47
C ARG A 163 -16.86 29.33 -3.51
N HIS A 164 -15.66 29.89 -3.67
CA HIS A 164 -14.43 29.09 -3.67
C HIS A 164 -14.06 28.60 -2.26
N LEU A 165 -14.36 29.36 -1.21
CA LEU A 165 -14.22 28.90 0.18
C LEU A 165 -15.16 27.73 0.46
N ASP A 166 -16.42 27.83 0.03
CA ASP A 166 -17.44 26.77 0.15
C ASP A 166 -17.04 25.50 -0.59
N ILE A 167 -16.51 25.61 -1.81
CA ILE A 167 -16.01 24.45 -2.56
C ILE A 167 -14.90 23.75 -1.77
N PHE A 168 -13.94 24.51 -1.22
CA PHE A 168 -12.84 23.94 -0.46
C PHE A 168 -13.36 23.20 0.79
N ASP A 169 -14.24 23.84 1.56
CA ASP A 169 -14.80 23.27 2.79
C ASP A 169 -15.69 22.05 2.50
N MET A 170 -16.54 22.12 1.48
CA MET A 170 -17.42 21.04 1.07
C MET A 170 -16.63 19.79 0.68
N VAL A 171 -15.65 19.92 -0.23
CA VAL A 171 -14.84 18.78 -0.68
C VAL A 171 -13.99 18.24 0.47
N ARG A 172 -13.45 19.12 1.33
CA ARG A 172 -12.72 18.68 2.52
C ARG A 172 -13.59 17.83 3.45
N ILE A 173 -14.81 18.27 3.75
CA ILE A 173 -15.74 17.54 4.63
C ILE A 173 -16.14 16.20 3.99
N GLU A 174 -16.33 16.16 2.68
CA GLU A 174 -16.62 14.93 1.94
C GLU A 174 -15.45 13.93 2.02
N ASP A 175 -14.23 14.41 1.79
CA ASP A 175 -13.01 13.61 1.88
C ASP A 175 -12.78 13.08 3.32
N GLU A 176 -13.01 13.90 4.35
CA GLU A 176 -12.91 13.48 5.75
C GLU A 176 -13.94 12.39 6.09
N LYS A 177 -15.16 12.48 5.56
CA LYS A 177 -16.19 11.43 5.70
C LYS A 177 -15.80 10.16 4.96
N GLU A 178 -15.26 10.28 3.76
CA GLU A 178 -14.80 9.11 3.00
C GLU A 178 -13.65 8.40 3.71
N LEU A 179 -12.68 9.14 4.25
CA LEU A 179 -11.61 8.60 5.08
C LEU A 179 -12.18 7.87 6.30
N ALA A 180 -13.13 8.49 7.01
CA ALA A 180 -13.72 7.91 8.21
C ALA A 180 -14.45 6.57 7.90
N ARG A 181 -15.13 6.47 6.75
CA ARG A 181 -15.71 5.21 6.25
C ARG A 181 -14.65 4.11 6.07
N LYS A 182 -13.43 4.43 5.61
CA LYS A 182 -12.33 3.44 5.45
C LYS A 182 -11.82 2.84 6.77
N PHE A 183 -12.25 3.37 7.93
CA PHE A 183 -11.90 2.90 9.27
C PHE A 183 -13.13 2.44 10.10
N ASP A 184 -14.32 2.41 9.49
CA ASP A 184 -15.59 2.17 10.20
C ASP A 184 -15.73 3.09 11.42
N MET A 185 -15.48 4.38 11.21
CA MET A 185 -15.52 5.44 12.24
C MET A 185 -16.41 6.59 11.77
N ALA A 186 -16.99 7.33 12.73
CA ALA A 186 -17.75 8.54 12.43
C ALA A 186 -16.83 9.71 12.02
N HIS A 187 -15.63 9.75 12.59
CA HIS A 187 -14.61 10.75 12.32
C HIS A 187 -13.23 10.16 12.62
N VAL A 188 -12.23 10.58 11.85
CA VAL A 188 -10.82 10.30 12.10
C VAL A 188 -10.13 11.64 12.34
N ASP A 189 -9.72 11.89 13.57
CA ASP A 189 -9.00 13.13 13.91
C ASP A 189 -7.56 13.05 13.42
N THR A 190 -7.29 13.67 12.28
CA THR A 190 -5.97 13.73 11.65
C THR A 190 -5.04 14.78 12.28
N LYS A 191 -5.51 15.50 13.30
CA LYS A 191 -4.70 16.46 14.07
C LYS A 191 -4.17 15.87 15.38
N SER A 192 -4.69 14.72 15.81
CA SER A 192 -4.27 14.02 17.03
C SER A 192 -3.46 12.77 16.72
N CYS A 193 -2.20 12.75 17.16
CA CYS A 193 -1.32 11.58 17.03
C CYS A 193 -1.97 10.32 17.67
N THR A 194 -2.50 10.47 18.88
CA THR A 194 -3.17 9.37 19.60
C THR A 194 -4.35 8.83 18.82
N ALA A 195 -5.22 9.70 18.31
CA ALA A 195 -6.40 9.28 17.55
C ALA A 195 -6.02 8.55 16.25
N MET A 196 -5.01 9.02 15.53
CA MET A 196 -4.52 8.36 14.32
C MET A 196 -3.92 6.98 14.64
N VAL A 197 -3.11 6.87 15.69
CA VAL A 197 -2.55 5.58 16.14
C VAL A 197 -3.65 4.61 16.56
N GLU A 198 -4.68 5.07 17.29
CA GLU A 198 -5.81 4.24 17.68
C GLU A 198 -6.62 3.76 16.47
N ALA A 199 -6.88 4.63 15.49
CA ALA A 199 -7.57 4.26 14.25
C ALA A 199 -6.80 3.19 13.46
N ILE A 200 -5.48 3.38 13.29
CA ILE A 200 -4.60 2.40 12.63
C ILE A 200 -4.58 1.08 13.43
N LYS A 201 -4.39 1.15 14.74
CA LYS A 201 -4.37 -0.03 15.62
C LYS A 201 -5.67 -0.82 15.53
N LYS A 202 -6.83 -0.16 15.57
CA LYS A 202 -8.15 -0.79 15.43
C LYS A 202 -8.21 -1.59 14.12
N LYS A 203 -7.83 -0.96 13.01
CA LYS A 203 -7.85 -1.56 11.67
C LYS A 203 -6.90 -2.76 11.52
N LEU A 204 -5.74 -2.71 12.16
CA LEU A 204 -4.70 -3.74 12.00
C LEU A 204 -4.82 -4.88 13.02
N SER A 205 -5.45 -4.68 14.17
CA SER A 205 -5.41 -5.57 15.34
C SER A 205 -5.64 -7.07 15.06
N MET A 206 -6.51 -7.41 14.12
CA MET A 206 -6.86 -8.78 13.76
C MET A 206 -6.29 -9.23 12.42
N THR A 207 -5.18 -8.62 11.99
CA THR A 207 -4.56 -8.88 10.68
C THR A 207 -3.09 -9.29 10.83
N PRO A 208 -2.52 -10.04 9.87
CA PRO A 208 -1.08 -10.31 9.82
C PRO A 208 -0.19 -9.06 9.74
N ALA A 209 -0.78 -7.88 9.47
CA ALA A 209 -0.06 -6.62 9.42
C ALA A 209 0.23 -6.01 10.81
N TYR A 210 -0.44 -6.45 11.87
CA TYR A 210 -0.26 -5.89 13.21
C TYR A 210 1.19 -5.99 13.76
N PRO A 211 1.89 -7.14 13.64
CA PRO A 211 3.29 -7.23 14.06
C PRO A 211 4.20 -6.29 13.29
N HIS A 212 3.94 -6.04 12.00
CA HIS A 212 4.70 -5.09 11.20
C HIS A 212 4.49 -3.64 11.67
N PHE A 213 3.26 -3.28 12.06
CA PHE A 213 2.97 -1.96 12.66
C PHE A 213 3.68 -1.79 14.02
N LEU A 214 3.66 -2.81 14.88
CA LEU A 214 4.39 -2.77 16.15
C LEU A 214 5.90 -2.64 15.92
N SER A 215 6.44 -3.37 14.95
CA SER A 215 7.85 -3.26 14.55
C SER A 215 8.19 -1.85 14.06
N LEU A 216 7.32 -1.22 13.26
CA LEU A 216 7.49 0.16 12.82
C LEU A 216 7.58 1.13 14.00
N LEU A 217 6.67 1.01 14.98
CA LEU A 217 6.72 1.83 16.20
C LEU A 217 7.97 1.56 17.04
N HIS A 218 8.40 0.30 17.15
CA HIS A 218 9.62 -0.06 17.86
C HIS A 218 10.85 0.60 17.21
N HIS A 219 10.98 0.54 15.89
CA HIS A 219 12.10 1.19 15.19
C HIS A 219 12.02 2.72 15.26
N ALA A 220 10.81 3.29 15.26
CA ALA A 220 10.61 4.72 15.46
C ALA A 220 11.14 5.22 16.82
N LEU A 221 11.07 4.38 17.88
CA LEU A 221 11.67 4.69 19.19
C LEU A 221 13.20 4.67 19.20
N LEU A 222 13.83 3.98 18.24
CA LEU A 222 15.29 3.83 18.15
C LEU A 222 15.95 4.96 17.35
N ILE A 223 15.18 5.84 16.70
CA ILE A 223 15.73 6.94 15.92
C ILE A 223 16.49 7.90 16.87
N PRO A 224 17.77 8.20 16.62
CA PRO A 224 18.55 9.06 17.49
C PRO A 224 17.91 10.44 17.66
N TYR A 225 17.94 10.97 18.88
CA TYR A 225 17.45 12.32 19.18
C TYR A 225 18.47 13.43 18.85
N ILE A 226 19.74 13.08 18.66
CA ILE A 226 20.85 14.04 18.45
C ILE A 226 21.48 13.76 17.09
N GLY A 227 21.73 14.83 16.32
CA GLY A 227 22.49 14.81 15.07
C GLY A 227 21.75 14.15 13.90
N GLY A 228 20.93 14.91 13.18
CA GLY A 228 20.27 14.42 11.97
C GLY A 228 18.90 13.75 12.19
N SER A 229 18.32 13.85 13.39
CA SER A 229 17.04 13.21 13.74
C SER A 229 15.91 13.62 12.79
N ALA A 230 15.83 14.91 12.46
CA ALA A 230 14.76 15.45 11.61
C ALA A 230 14.81 14.89 10.18
N GLU A 231 16.00 14.68 9.64
CA GLU A 231 16.23 14.15 8.30
C GLU A 231 15.76 12.71 8.17
N HIS A 232 15.91 11.90 9.22
CA HIS A 232 15.33 10.55 9.26
C HIS A 232 13.79 10.62 9.18
N TRP A 233 13.16 11.48 9.97
CA TRP A 233 11.71 11.65 9.94
C TRP A 233 11.21 12.19 8.60
N ILE A 234 11.95 13.09 7.95
CA ILE A 234 11.66 13.56 6.59
C ILE A 234 11.72 12.39 5.61
N LEU A 235 12.74 11.52 5.71
CA LEU A 235 12.84 10.34 4.86
C LEU A 235 11.65 9.39 5.06
N PHE A 236 11.28 9.10 6.31
CA PHE A 236 10.09 8.30 6.63
C PHE A 236 8.83 8.91 6.02
N ASP A 237 8.62 10.21 6.20
CA ASP A 237 7.50 10.94 5.63
C ASP A 237 7.44 10.82 4.10
N ARG A 238 8.57 10.99 3.40
CA ARG A 238 8.62 10.84 1.93
C ARG A 238 8.34 9.42 1.44
N ILE A 239 8.85 8.41 2.14
CA ILE A 239 8.58 7.00 1.78
C ILE A 239 7.09 6.68 1.96
N ILE A 240 6.49 7.09 3.08
CA ILE A 240 5.07 6.84 3.33
C ILE A 240 4.20 7.59 2.33
N GLN A 241 4.50 8.86 2.03
CA GLN A 241 3.80 9.62 0.98
C GLN A 241 3.85 8.89 -0.36
N GLN A 242 5.02 8.35 -0.74
CA GLN A 242 5.15 7.61 -1.99
C GLN A 242 4.38 6.28 -2.00
N ILE A 243 4.33 5.56 -0.87
CA ILE A 243 3.51 4.35 -0.73
C ILE A 243 2.02 4.66 -0.91
N VAL A 244 1.55 5.80 -0.39
CA VAL A 244 0.14 6.18 -0.36
C VAL A 244 -0.34 6.81 -1.67
N VAL A 245 0.49 7.62 -2.32
CA VAL A 245 0.08 8.46 -3.47
C VAL A 245 0.41 7.81 -4.82
N GLN A 246 1.11 6.68 -4.84
CA GLN A 246 1.38 5.94 -6.07
C GLN A 246 0.12 5.19 -6.55
N GLY A 247 -0.20 5.32 -7.83
CA GLY A 247 -1.33 4.66 -8.47
C GLY A 247 -1.14 3.17 -8.66
N GLU A 248 -2.23 2.51 -9.07
CA GLU A 248 -2.27 1.05 -9.23
C GLU A 248 -1.30 0.52 -10.29
N ASN A 249 -0.75 1.35 -11.16
CA ASN A 249 0.25 0.95 -12.16
C ASN A 249 1.70 1.30 -11.78
N GLY A 250 1.92 1.80 -10.55
CA GLY A 250 3.21 2.33 -10.13
C GLY A 250 3.47 3.76 -10.61
N GLU A 251 2.45 4.43 -11.13
CA GLU A 251 2.50 5.82 -11.57
C GLU A 251 2.44 6.78 -10.37
N ASN A 252 3.30 7.78 -10.33
CA ASN A 252 3.30 8.75 -9.24
C ASN A 252 2.33 9.89 -9.56
N TYR A 253 1.25 10.03 -8.78
CA TYR A 253 0.28 11.12 -8.95
C TYR A 253 0.82 12.49 -8.50
N ASP A 254 1.75 12.49 -7.54
CA ASP A 254 2.60 13.63 -7.21
C ASP A 254 4.05 13.35 -7.61
N LEU A 255 4.93 14.32 -7.42
CA LEU A 255 6.34 14.21 -7.74
C LEU A 255 7.06 13.35 -6.71
N ALA A 256 7.68 12.28 -7.18
CA ALA A 256 8.36 11.31 -6.34
C ALA A 256 9.75 11.83 -5.93
N PRO A 257 10.01 12.07 -4.64
CA PRO A 257 11.33 12.46 -4.16
C PRO A 257 12.34 11.29 -4.19
N ILE A 258 11.83 10.06 -4.18
CA ILE A 258 12.58 8.80 -4.19
C ILE A 258 12.01 7.95 -5.33
N GLU A 259 12.83 7.17 -6.03
CA GLU A 259 12.35 6.28 -7.09
C GLU A 259 12.01 4.89 -6.53
N ILE A 260 10.76 4.71 -6.11
CA ILE A 260 10.24 3.44 -5.58
C ILE A 260 9.05 3.00 -6.45
N ASN A 261 9.05 1.74 -6.88
CA ASN A 261 7.88 1.11 -7.49
C ASN A 261 7.22 0.18 -6.46
N VAL A 262 6.25 0.73 -5.74
CA VAL A 262 5.53 0.09 -4.62
C VAL A 262 4.85 -1.19 -5.11
N LYS A 263 4.17 -1.15 -6.27
CA LYS A 263 3.51 -2.32 -6.84
C LYS A 263 4.47 -3.47 -7.12
N LYS A 264 5.64 -3.16 -7.71
CA LYS A 264 6.67 -4.16 -7.99
C LYS A 264 7.18 -4.78 -6.69
N ILE A 265 7.49 -3.96 -5.69
CA ILE A 265 7.96 -4.42 -4.38
C ILE A 265 6.91 -5.30 -3.69
N LEU A 266 5.63 -4.89 -3.70
CA LEU A 266 4.55 -5.69 -3.13
C LEU A 266 4.40 -7.06 -3.82
N LYS A 267 4.55 -7.10 -5.16
CA LYS A 267 4.52 -8.36 -5.91
C LYS A 267 5.70 -9.27 -5.56
N GLU A 268 6.90 -8.72 -5.42
CA GLU A 268 8.09 -9.47 -5.02
C GLU A 268 7.93 -10.04 -3.61
N LEU A 269 7.44 -9.24 -2.65
CA LEU A 269 7.16 -9.71 -1.28
C LEU A 269 6.09 -10.80 -1.22
N ALA A 270 5.01 -10.68 -2.01
CA ALA A 270 3.99 -11.71 -2.09
C ALA A 270 4.53 -13.03 -2.67
N THR A 271 5.35 -12.92 -3.73
CA THR A 271 5.99 -14.09 -4.36
C THR A 271 6.98 -14.76 -3.42
N GLU A 272 7.71 -13.99 -2.62
CA GLU A 272 8.63 -14.50 -1.61
C GLU A 272 7.89 -15.28 -0.53
N GLU A 273 6.73 -14.78 -0.07
CA GLU A 273 5.89 -15.48 0.91
C GLU A 273 5.28 -16.77 0.35
N GLU A 274 4.77 -16.75 -0.88
CA GLU A 274 4.29 -17.95 -1.58
C GLU A 274 5.39 -19.01 -1.69
N LEU A 275 6.61 -18.57 -2.05
CA LEU A 275 7.77 -19.46 -2.15
C LEU A 275 8.17 -20.03 -0.78
N ARG A 276 8.11 -19.23 0.29
CA ARG A 276 8.38 -19.68 1.66
C ARG A 276 7.39 -20.78 2.08
N ILE A 277 6.09 -20.56 1.87
CA ILE A 277 5.04 -21.54 2.17
C ILE A 277 5.22 -22.82 1.35
N ALA A 278 5.57 -22.70 0.07
CA ALA A 278 5.82 -23.85 -0.79
C ALA A 278 7.00 -24.70 -0.29
N LYS A 279 8.09 -24.06 0.17
CA LYS A 279 9.24 -24.75 0.77
C LYS A 279 8.88 -25.47 2.05
N GLU A 280 8.18 -24.80 2.98
CA GLU A 280 7.74 -25.43 4.24
C GLU A 280 6.83 -26.64 4.01
N ASN A 281 5.93 -26.57 3.03
CA ASN A 281 5.09 -27.70 2.66
C ASN A 281 5.90 -28.84 2.03
N ALA A 282 6.88 -28.53 1.17
CA ALA A 282 7.75 -29.53 0.56
C ALA A 282 8.56 -30.28 1.62
N GLU A 283 9.15 -29.57 2.58
CA GLU A 283 9.87 -30.16 3.72
C GLU A 283 8.97 -31.02 4.59
N ARG A 284 7.73 -30.58 4.85
CA ARG A 284 6.74 -31.38 5.59
C ARG A 284 6.40 -32.68 4.85
N PHE A 285 6.11 -32.61 3.56
CA PHE A 285 5.78 -33.79 2.75
C PHE A 285 6.97 -34.73 2.60
N GLU A 286 8.20 -34.21 2.51
CA GLU A 286 9.41 -35.03 2.50
C GLU A 286 9.56 -35.82 3.81
N LYS A 287 9.33 -35.17 4.96
CA LYS A 287 9.35 -35.84 6.25
C LYS A 287 8.25 -36.90 6.37
N GLU A 288 7.02 -36.58 5.96
CA GLU A 288 5.91 -37.55 5.95
C GLU A 288 6.20 -38.75 5.03
N ASN A 289 6.83 -38.51 3.87
CA ASN A 289 7.26 -39.59 2.97
C ASN A 289 8.32 -40.49 3.59
N ILE A 290 9.31 -39.91 4.31
CA ILE A 290 10.33 -40.69 5.03
C ILE A 290 9.68 -41.54 6.14
N ASP A 291 8.76 -40.97 6.90
CA ASP A 291 8.04 -41.68 7.97
C ASP A 291 7.18 -42.82 7.40
N LEU A 292 6.45 -42.57 6.30
CA LEU A 292 5.66 -43.59 5.60
C LEU A 292 6.54 -44.69 5.01
N ALA A 293 7.65 -44.34 4.37
CA ALA A 293 8.61 -45.32 3.84
C ALA A 293 9.17 -46.21 4.97
N THR A 294 9.49 -45.62 6.13
CA THR A 294 9.95 -46.35 7.31
C THR A 294 8.87 -47.29 7.84
N GLN A 295 7.60 -46.86 7.87
CA GLN A 295 6.48 -47.72 8.27
C GLN A 295 6.25 -48.87 7.29
N ILE A 296 6.40 -48.64 5.98
CA ILE A 296 6.28 -49.69 4.96
C ILE A 296 7.36 -50.75 5.19
N VAL A 297 8.63 -50.36 5.34
CA VAL A 297 9.73 -51.31 5.59
C VAL A 297 9.46 -52.14 6.85
N LYS A 298 8.98 -51.50 7.94
CA LYS A 298 8.62 -52.22 9.17
C LYS A 298 7.48 -53.22 8.94
N LYS A 299 6.45 -52.82 8.17
CA LYS A 299 5.33 -53.70 7.83
C LYS A 299 5.73 -54.86 6.93
N GLU A 300 6.66 -54.63 6.00
CA GLU A 300 7.24 -55.69 5.17
C GLU A 300 8.01 -56.72 6.02
N GLN A 301 8.82 -56.26 6.98
CA GLN A 301 9.52 -57.15 7.93
C GLN A 301 8.55 -57.95 8.82
N GLU A 302 7.52 -57.29 9.36
CA GLU A 302 6.47 -57.97 10.14
C GLU A 302 5.74 -59.04 9.29
N LEU A 303 5.48 -58.73 8.02
CA LEU A 303 4.84 -59.65 7.09
C LEU A 303 5.74 -60.84 6.75
N GLU A 304 7.02 -60.61 6.44
CA GLU A 304 8.01 -61.67 6.19
C GLU A 304 8.13 -62.62 7.40
N GLN A 305 8.21 -62.07 8.61
CA GLN A 305 8.25 -62.87 9.83
C GLN A 305 6.98 -63.73 9.98
N SER A 306 5.80 -63.15 9.76
CA SER A 306 4.53 -63.89 9.84
C SER A 306 4.40 -64.98 8.77
N VAL A 307 4.93 -64.74 7.57
CA VAL A 307 5.01 -65.76 6.50
C VAL A 307 5.93 -66.90 6.91
N GLN A 308 7.11 -66.60 7.45
CA GLN A 308 8.04 -67.62 7.94
C GLN A 308 7.42 -68.47 9.06
N GLU A 309 6.78 -67.84 10.05
CA GLU A 309 6.09 -68.54 11.14
C GLU A 309 4.97 -69.45 10.61
N LYS A 310 4.23 -69.00 9.59
CA LYS A 310 3.20 -69.81 8.93
C LYS A 310 3.79 -71.02 8.22
N GLU A 311 4.91 -70.87 7.51
CA GLU A 311 5.61 -71.98 6.83
C GLU A 311 6.16 -73.01 7.83
N ASP A 312 6.72 -72.55 8.94
CA ASP A 312 7.23 -73.41 10.03
C ASP A 312 6.08 -74.21 10.67
N LEU A 313 4.95 -73.55 10.97
CA LEU A 313 3.75 -74.19 11.50
C LEU A 313 3.16 -75.21 10.52
N GLN A 314 3.10 -74.89 9.22
CA GLN A 314 2.65 -75.83 8.19
C GLN A 314 3.55 -77.07 8.14
N THR A 315 4.87 -76.88 8.23
CA THR A 315 5.84 -77.98 8.25
C THR A 315 5.69 -78.84 9.50
N ALA A 316 5.51 -78.23 10.66
CA ALA A 316 5.26 -78.94 11.92
C ALA A 316 3.93 -79.71 11.88
N LEU A 317 2.88 -79.11 11.34
CA LEU A 317 1.58 -79.74 11.16
C LEU A 317 1.69 -80.97 10.24
N ALA A 318 2.40 -80.86 9.12
CA ALA A 318 2.65 -81.99 8.20
C ALA A 318 3.37 -83.15 8.91
N LYS A 319 4.46 -82.87 9.66
CA LYS A 319 5.17 -83.89 10.45
C LYS A 319 4.27 -84.56 11.49
N THR A 320 3.43 -83.78 12.16
CA THR A 320 2.51 -84.30 13.19
C THR A 320 1.45 -85.18 12.56
N LYS A 321 0.92 -84.77 11.39
CA LYS A 321 0.00 -85.56 10.59
C LYS A 321 0.62 -86.89 10.16
N ASP A 322 1.83 -86.88 9.62
CA ASP A 322 2.55 -88.12 9.23
C ASP A 322 2.78 -89.06 10.42
N LYS A 323 3.09 -88.49 11.60
CA LYS A 323 3.27 -89.28 12.82
C LYS A 323 1.96 -89.89 13.29
N LEU A 324 0.88 -89.10 13.28
CA LEU A 324 -0.46 -89.55 13.65
C LEU A 324 -0.95 -90.64 12.70
N GLU A 325 -0.70 -90.52 11.39
CA GLU A 325 -1.00 -91.57 10.40
C GLU A 325 -0.25 -92.86 10.72
N ARG A 326 1.05 -92.79 11.05
CA ARG A 326 1.84 -93.97 11.48
C ARG A 326 1.32 -94.61 12.77
N GLU A 327 1.02 -93.81 13.79
CA GLU A 327 0.45 -94.30 15.04
C GLU A 327 -0.93 -94.93 14.82
N THR A 328 -1.75 -94.35 13.92
CA THR A 328 -3.06 -94.90 13.55
C THR A 328 -2.92 -96.26 12.86
N VAL A 329 -1.96 -96.39 11.93
CA VAL A 329 -1.65 -97.67 11.28
C VAL A 329 -1.16 -98.70 12.31
N SER A 330 -0.22 -98.34 13.18
CA SER A 330 0.28 -99.23 14.24
C SER A 330 -0.84 -99.68 15.18
N HIS A 331 -1.73 -98.77 15.57
CA HIS A 331 -2.87 -99.09 16.42
C HIS A 331 -3.85 -100.03 15.70
N LEU A 332 -4.09 -99.85 14.40
CA LEU A 332 -4.89 -100.78 13.60
C LEU A 332 -4.26 -102.18 13.55
N GLU A 333 -2.95 -102.27 13.36
CA GLU A 333 -2.21 -103.55 13.37
C GLU A 333 -2.26 -104.22 14.74
N ASP A 334 -2.04 -103.48 15.83
CA ASP A 334 -2.08 -104.02 17.18
C ASP A 334 -3.51 -104.45 17.56
N LYS A 335 -4.53 -103.70 17.12
CA LYS A 335 -5.92 -104.11 17.27
C LYS A 335 -6.22 -105.41 16.54
N GLN A 336 -5.73 -105.58 15.31
CA GLN A 336 -5.87 -106.84 14.56
C GLN A 336 -5.16 -108.01 15.28
N LYS A 337 -3.96 -107.80 15.82
CA LYS A 337 -3.26 -108.82 16.63
C LYS A 337 -4.00 -109.17 17.90
N ILE A 338 -4.58 -108.18 18.59
CA ILE A 338 -5.41 -108.43 19.78
C ILE A 338 -6.66 -109.23 19.38
N GLU A 339 -7.35 -108.87 18.31
CA GLU A 339 -8.49 -109.63 17.80
C GLU A 339 -8.09 -111.08 17.43
N GLU A 340 -6.91 -111.29 16.85
CA GLU A 340 -6.37 -112.62 16.54
C GLU A 340 -5.98 -113.43 17.81
N LEU A 341 -5.39 -112.77 18.81
CA LEU A 341 -5.08 -113.38 20.10
C LEU A 341 -6.34 -113.71 20.90
N GLU A 342 -7.34 -112.83 20.90
CA GLU A 342 -8.65 -113.10 21.50
C GLU A 342 -9.37 -114.25 20.80
N TYR A 343 -9.21 -114.39 19.49
CA TYR A 343 -9.70 -115.54 18.73
C TYR A 343 -8.98 -116.83 19.14
N ARG A 344 -7.64 -116.83 19.24
CA ARG A 344 -6.86 -118.00 19.72
C ARG A 344 -7.14 -118.36 21.18
N ILE A 345 -7.32 -117.37 22.06
CA ILE A 345 -7.71 -117.62 23.45
C ILE A 345 -9.08 -118.30 23.50
N ARG A 346 -10.03 -117.85 22.67
CA ARG A 346 -11.35 -118.48 22.53
C ARG A 346 -11.28 -119.91 21.99
N GLU A 347 -10.33 -120.21 21.09
CA GLU A 347 -10.08 -121.59 20.63
C GLU A 347 -9.44 -122.48 21.71
N MET A 348 -8.64 -121.94 22.63
CA MET A 348 -8.04 -122.71 23.74
C MET A 348 -8.96 -122.88 24.96
N THR A 349 -10.09 -122.17 25.02
CA THR A 349 -11.09 -122.27 26.10
C THR A 349 -12.33 -123.11 25.74
N GLN A 350 -12.33 -123.78 24.58
CA GLN A 350 -13.19 -124.92 24.26
C GLN A 350 -12.43 -126.23 24.44
#